data_AF-A0A9D7ZSL7-F1
#
_entry.id   AF-A0A9D7ZSL7-F1
#
_cell.length_a   1.000
_cell.length_b   1.000
_cell.length_c   1.000
_cell.angle_alpha   90.00
_cell.angle_beta   90.00
_cell.angle_gamma   90.00
#
_symmetry.space_group_name_H-M   'P 1'
#
loop_
_entity.id
_entity.type
_entity.pdbx_description
1 polymer ?
#
loop_
_entity_poly.entity_id
_entity_poly.type
_entity_poly.pdbx_seq_one_letter_code
_entity_poly.pdbx_strand_id
1 'polypeptide(L)'
;MLLTYIAAYFITQSCVKTRKQQRILVYTIIATAILLSVIGIFKRFGLNPLPFWIYPDIGNPSPDSISGAYVNRNHLAGFLEMAIPLLIILFITRQRTLETKLGLVFLTLFLLTTQAFTLSRGGWISTITAILFLAVVLLSQKSFVDKKIILTIGACIVIMSLFILASLPVVERITTLTQQDTTDNISGRMRCWKGTILHIKDNLLLGTGPNTFTVAYPAYQIPGPAVLRRYAHNDYLHFTAETGILFIPILMYTLFCFFRTGFQNLKSQSRQKKGIALGAMAAIFAILIHSFSDFNLNIPANAFTFTVIAALVFNPSESSEKICVPKKKVILINFMAYYKA
;
A
#
# COMPACT_ATOMS: atom_id res chain seq x y z
N MET A 1 12.41 14.53 -0.80
CA MET A 1 11.49 13.39 -0.70
C MET A 1 12.11 12.07 -1.19
N LEU A 2 12.69 11.98 -2.39
CA LEU A 2 13.28 10.71 -2.89
C LEU A 2 14.34 10.09 -1.95
N LEU A 3 15.28 10.91 -1.45
CA LEU A 3 16.30 10.48 -0.48
C LEU A 3 15.69 9.86 0.79
N THR A 4 14.54 10.38 1.24
CA THR A 4 13.81 9.85 2.40
C THR A 4 13.31 8.44 2.15
N TYR A 5 12.79 8.15 0.96
CA TYR A 5 12.35 6.80 0.61
C TYR A 5 13.53 5.84 0.42
N ILE A 6 14.61 6.29 -0.22
CA ILE A 6 15.85 5.51 -0.33
C ILE A 6 16.39 5.15 1.07
N ALA A 7 16.46 6.13 1.97
CA ALA A 7 16.86 5.91 3.37
C ALA A 7 15.91 4.96 4.09
N ALA A 8 14.59 5.12 3.95
CA ALA A 8 13.59 4.24 4.54
C ALA A 8 13.74 2.79 4.07
N TYR A 9 14.02 2.58 2.79
CA TYR A 9 14.28 1.25 2.22
C TYR A 9 15.52 0.62 2.87
N PHE A 10 16.66 1.33 2.89
CA PHE A 10 17.90 0.80 3.46
C PHE A 10 17.83 0.59 4.98
N ILE A 11 17.17 1.49 5.71
CA ILE A 11 16.91 1.33 7.15
C ILE A 11 16.05 0.09 7.37
N THR A 12 15.00 -0.11 6.58
CA THR A 12 14.15 -1.31 6.69
C THR A 12 14.97 -2.57 6.44
N GLN A 13 15.81 -2.62 5.40
CA GLN A 13 16.69 -3.76 5.14
C GLN A 13 17.69 -4.01 6.29
N SER A 14 18.25 -2.95 6.85
CA SER A 14 19.29 -3.03 7.87
C SER A 14 18.73 -3.42 9.24
N CYS A 15 17.54 -2.95 9.59
CA CYS A 15 16.94 -3.15 10.91
C CYS A 15 16.05 -4.41 10.97
N VAL A 16 15.42 -4.81 9.87
CA VAL A 16 14.44 -5.90 9.86
C VAL A 16 15.12 -7.19 9.41
N LYS A 17 15.90 -7.85 10.27
CA LYS A 17 16.64 -9.07 9.91
C LYS A 17 15.92 -10.38 10.29
N THR A 18 15.15 -10.33 11.37
CA THR A 18 14.53 -11.53 11.95
C THR A 18 13.08 -11.69 11.53
N ARG A 19 12.60 -12.94 11.56
CA ARG A 19 11.17 -13.26 11.40
C ARG A 19 10.27 -12.54 12.40
N LYS A 20 10.77 -12.19 13.59
CA LYS A 20 10.01 -11.41 14.57
C LYS A 20 9.87 -9.96 14.12
N GLN A 21 10.95 -9.33 13.67
CA GLN A 21 10.94 -7.95 13.19
C GLN A 21 10.06 -7.78 11.94
N GLN A 22 10.12 -8.71 10.98
CA GLN A 22 9.24 -8.66 9.80
C GLN A 22 7.76 -8.68 10.19
N ARG A 23 7.40 -9.47 11.21
CA ARG A 23 6.02 -9.52 11.72
C ARG A 23 5.62 -8.26 12.46
N ILE A 24 6.52 -7.70 13.27
CA ILE A 24 6.28 -6.42 13.95
C ILE A 24 5.98 -5.36 12.89
N LEU A 25 6.77 -5.29 11.81
CA LEU A 25 6.54 -4.31 10.74
C LEU A 25 5.18 -4.49 10.06
N VAL A 26 4.79 -5.72 9.74
CA VAL A 26 3.45 -6.02 9.19
C VAL A 26 2.35 -5.62 10.17
N TYR A 27 2.50 -5.92 11.46
CA TYR A 27 1.54 -5.52 12.47
C TYR A 27 1.47 -4.01 12.65
N THR A 28 2.59 -3.29 12.53
CA THR A 28 2.62 -1.83 12.56
C THR A 28 1.79 -1.26 11.40
N ILE A 29 1.99 -1.73 10.17
CA ILE A 29 1.22 -1.27 9.00
C ILE A 29 -0.29 -1.51 9.20
N ILE A 30 -0.67 -2.70 9.69
CA ILE A 30 -2.07 -3.05 9.95
C ILE A 30 -2.65 -2.20 11.10
N ALA A 31 -1.90 -2.00 12.18
CA ALA A 31 -2.32 -1.16 13.29
C ALA A 31 -2.51 0.30 12.85
N THR A 32 -1.64 0.82 11.99
CA THR A 32 -1.80 2.13 11.36
C THR A 32 -3.06 2.18 10.49
N ALA A 33 -3.35 1.15 9.69
CA ALA A 33 -4.58 1.08 8.91
C ALA A 33 -5.83 1.15 9.81
N ILE A 34 -5.85 0.36 10.89
CA ILE A 34 -6.95 0.35 11.86
C ILE A 34 -7.11 1.73 12.52
N LEU A 35 -6.01 2.33 12.96
CA LEU A 35 -6.02 3.66 13.58
C LEU A 35 -6.59 4.72 12.63
N LEU A 36 -6.14 4.71 11.36
CA LEU A 36 -6.63 5.62 10.34
C LEU A 36 -8.12 5.41 10.03
N SER A 37 -8.58 4.16 10.00
CA SER A 37 -10.00 3.82 9.88
C SER A 37 -10.83 4.35 11.03
N VAL A 38 -10.38 4.14 12.28
CA VAL A 38 -11.06 4.63 13.49
C VAL A 38 -11.15 6.16 13.49
N ILE A 39 -10.05 6.86 13.20
CA ILE A 39 -10.04 8.32 13.06
C ILE A 39 -11.06 8.76 12.00
N GLY A 40 -11.11 8.06 10.87
CA GLY A 40 -12.02 8.35 9.78
C GLY A 40 -13.49 8.17 10.14
N ILE A 41 -13.81 7.11 10.90
CA ILE A 41 -15.16 6.86 11.41
C ILE A 41 -15.57 7.95 12.40
N PHE A 42 -14.71 8.33 13.35
CA PHE A 42 -15.02 9.43 14.27
C PHE A 42 -15.33 10.71 13.50
N LYS A 43 -14.48 11.09 12.54
CA LYS A 43 -14.70 12.27 11.70
C LYS A 43 -16.04 12.22 10.97
N ARG A 44 -16.47 11.04 10.50
CA ARG A 44 -17.77 10.87 9.84
C ARG A 44 -18.95 11.17 10.76
N PHE A 45 -18.85 10.88 12.06
CA PHE A 45 -19.89 11.18 13.05
C PHE A 45 -19.77 12.57 13.67
N GLY A 46 -19.00 13.48 13.07
CA GLY A 46 -18.79 14.84 13.58
C GLY A 46 -17.87 14.90 14.80
N LEU A 47 -17.30 13.77 15.24
CA LEU A 47 -16.30 13.73 16.29
C LEU A 47 -14.93 13.97 15.66
N ASN A 48 -14.22 15.01 16.09
CA ASN A 48 -12.86 15.21 15.64
C ASN A 48 -11.85 14.92 16.76
N PRO A 49 -11.26 13.71 16.81
CA PRO A 49 -10.24 13.38 17.80
C PRO A 49 -8.94 14.18 17.58
N LEU A 50 -8.77 14.82 16.41
CA LEU A 50 -7.58 15.59 16.04
C LEU A 50 -7.98 16.97 15.50
N PRO A 51 -8.47 17.89 16.36
CA PRO A 51 -8.96 19.22 15.94
C PRO A 51 -7.88 20.09 15.29
N PHE A 52 -6.61 19.87 15.65
CA PHE A 52 -5.44 20.52 15.06
C PHE A 52 -5.05 19.97 13.68
N TRP A 53 -5.71 18.90 13.22
CA TRP A 53 -5.48 18.23 11.93
C TRP A 53 -6.66 18.42 10.97
N ILE A 54 -7.28 19.61 11.03
CA ILE A 54 -8.23 20.12 10.04
C ILE A 54 -7.50 21.21 9.26
N TYR A 55 -7.63 21.17 7.94
CA TYR A 55 -7.14 22.24 7.09
C TYR A 55 -8.33 22.87 6.36
N PRO A 56 -8.94 23.93 6.93
CA PRO A 56 -10.15 24.56 6.39
C PRO A 56 -9.98 24.99 4.92
N ASP A 57 -8.77 25.40 4.57
CA ASP A 57 -8.43 25.98 3.27
C ASP A 57 -8.23 24.94 2.16
N ILE A 58 -8.17 23.64 2.49
CA ILE A 58 -7.85 22.55 1.53
C ILE A 58 -9.12 21.79 1.10
N GLY A 59 -10.29 22.30 1.48
CA GLY A 59 -11.59 21.69 1.21
C GLY A 59 -11.88 20.56 2.20
N ASN A 60 -13.07 20.59 2.80
CA ASN A 60 -13.49 19.50 3.68
C ASN A 60 -13.67 18.20 2.86
N PRO A 61 -13.22 17.04 3.37
CA PRO A 61 -13.58 15.75 2.79
C PRO A 61 -15.10 15.70 2.60
N SER A 62 -15.57 15.12 1.49
CA SER A 62 -17.01 14.97 1.28
C SER A 62 -17.63 14.35 2.54
N PRO A 63 -18.71 14.91 3.11
CA PRO A 63 -19.32 14.40 4.34
C PRO A 63 -19.71 12.93 4.20
N ASP A 64 -19.95 12.51 2.95
CA ASP A 64 -20.31 11.14 2.60
C ASP A 64 -19.17 10.12 2.51
N SER A 65 -17.91 10.53 2.65
CA SER A 65 -16.77 9.61 2.55
C SER A 65 -15.81 9.66 3.73
N ILE A 66 -15.16 8.54 3.99
CA ILE A 66 -14.13 8.43 5.02
C ILE A 66 -12.74 8.69 4.41
N SER A 67 -11.99 9.63 4.99
CA SER A 67 -10.60 9.93 4.61
C SER A 67 -9.57 9.75 5.75
N GLY A 68 -10.01 9.48 6.98
CA GLY A 68 -9.09 9.26 8.10
C GLY A 68 -8.26 10.51 8.43
N ALA A 69 -6.95 10.33 8.57
CA ALA A 69 -6.02 11.45 8.70
C ALA A 69 -5.61 12.07 7.35
N TYR A 70 -6.02 11.49 6.22
CA TYR A 70 -5.76 12.06 4.90
C TYR A 70 -6.76 13.17 4.57
N VAL A 71 -6.29 14.14 3.77
CA VAL A 71 -7.13 15.18 3.17
C VAL A 71 -8.06 14.57 2.10
N ASN A 72 -7.55 13.62 1.30
CA ASN A 72 -8.31 12.97 0.24
C ASN A 72 -8.62 11.51 0.58
N ARG A 73 -9.89 11.11 0.42
CA ARG A 73 -10.39 9.74 0.61
C ARG A 73 -9.67 8.69 -0.25
N ASN A 74 -9.23 9.06 -1.45
CA ASN A 74 -8.50 8.13 -2.33
C ASN A 74 -7.15 7.74 -1.72
N HIS A 75 -6.55 8.60 -0.91
CA HIS A 75 -5.26 8.33 -0.27
C HIS A 75 -5.40 7.43 0.96
N LEU A 76 -6.48 7.57 1.72
CA LEU A 76 -6.83 6.54 2.70
C LEU A 76 -7.06 5.19 2.01
N ALA A 77 -7.79 5.20 0.89
CA ALA A 77 -8.06 3.98 0.15
C ALA A 77 -6.78 3.31 -0.37
N GLY A 78 -5.82 4.12 -0.85
CA GLY A 78 -4.48 3.68 -1.24
C GLY A 78 -3.67 3.07 -0.08
N PHE A 79 -3.85 3.54 1.15
CA PHE A 79 -3.23 2.91 2.31
C PHE A 79 -3.89 1.57 2.66
N LEU A 80 -5.24 1.54 2.67
CA LEU A 80 -6.01 0.36 3.06
C LEU A 80 -5.82 -0.80 2.08
N GLU A 81 -5.77 -0.54 0.77
CA GLU A 81 -5.56 -1.58 -0.25
C GLU A 81 -4.17 -2.25 -0.14
N MET A 82 -3.16 -1.55 0.39
CA MET A 82 -1.86 -2.14 0.71
C MET A 82 -1.90 -2.95 2.01
N ALA A 83 -2.65 -2.50 3.03
CA ALA A 83 -2.71 -3.15 4.33
C ALA A 83 -3.57 -4.44 4.34
N ILE A 84 -4.68 -4.46 3.60
CA ILE A 84 -5.63 -5.59 3.58
C ILE A 84 -4.98 -6.92 3.15
N PRO A 85 -4.21 -7.00 2.04
CA PRO A 85 -3.54 -8.24 1.65
C PRO A 85 -2.52 -8.74 2.68
N LEU A 86 -1.84 -7.82 3.38
CA LEU A 86 -0.93 -8.16 4.47
C LEU A 86 -1.68 -8.73 5.68
N LEU A 87 -2.88 -8.23 5.99
CA LEU A 87 -3.74 -8.79 7.04
C LEU A 87 -4.25 -10.20 6.66
N ILE A 88 -4.71 -10.37 5.42
CA ILE A 88 -5.22 -11.66 4.92
C ILE A 88 -4.13 -12.74 5.00
N ILE A 89 -2.87 -12.42 4.75
CA ILE A 89 -1.82 -13.45 4.82
C ILE A 89 -1.49 -13.91 6.24
N LEU A 90 -1.85 -13.14 7.28
CA LEU A 90 -1.64 -13.56 8.67
C LEU A 90 -2.46 -14.79 9.06
N PHE A 91 -3.57 -15.05 8.37
CA PHE A 91 -4.35 -16.28 8.52
C PHE A 91 -3.59 -17.51 8.05
N ILE A 92 -2.77 -17.35 7.02
CA ILE A 92 -2.21 -18.46 6.23
C ILE A 92 -0.79 -18.80 6.71
N THR A 93 -0.08 -17.83 7.29
CA THR A 93 1.32 -17.97 7.70
C THR A 93 1.53 -18.83 8.95
N ARG A 94 0.51 -19.03 9.79
CA ARG A 94 0.64 -19.78 11.05
C ARG A 94 -0.67 -20.46 11.44
N GLN A 95 -0.57 -21.62 12.10
CA GLN A 95 -1.69 -22.15 12.86
C GLN A 95 -2.00 -21.20 14.03
N ARG A 96 -3.28 -20.88 14.19
CA ARG A 96 -3.80 -19.94 15.18
C ARG A 96 -4.99 -20.57 15.88
N THR A 97 -5.23 -20.17 17.13
CA THR A 97 -6.46 -20.54 17.86
C THR A 97 -7.69 -19.96 17.15
N LEU A 98 -8.88 -20.50 17.44
CA LEU A 98 -10.12 -20.05 16.83
C LEU A 98 -10.38 -18.57 17.11
N GLU A 99 -10.14 -18.13 18.35
CA GLU A 99 -10.33 -16.74 18.80
C GLU A 99 -9.46 -15.78 17.99
N THR A 100 -8.20 -16.16 17.76
CA THR A 100 -7.28 -15.36 16.94
C THR A 100 -7.75 -15.30 15.48
N LYS A 101 -8.27 -16.41 14.93
CA LYS A 101 -8.82 -16.42 13.57
C LYS A 101 -10.04 -15.50 13.48
N LEU A 102 -10.97 -15.58 14.42
CA LEU A 102 -12.15 -14.72 14.48
C LEU A 102 -11.77 -13.25 14.59
N GLY A 103 -10.79 -12.91 15.44
CA GLY A 103 -10.26 -11.54 15.53
C GLY A 103 -9.70 -11.03 14.21
N LEU A 104 -8.93 -11.85 13.48
CA LEU A 104 -8.42 -11.47 12.15
C LEU A 104 -9.56 -11.32 11.13
N VAL A 105 -10.62 -12.14 11.19
CA VAL A 105 -11.79 -12.02 10.29
C VAL A 105 -12.49 -10.69 10.56
N PHE A 106 -12.77 -10.40 11.82
CA PHE A 106 -13.37 -9.15 12.24
C PHE A 106 -12.55 -7.94 11.76
N LEU A 107 -11.23 -7.94 11.97
CA LEU A 107 -10.36 -6.87 11.49
C LEU A 107 -10.35 -6.73 9.96
N THR A 108 -10.39 -7.84 9.24
CA THR A 108 -10.44 -7.82 7.76
C THR A 108 -11.74 -7.21 7.28
N LEU A 109 -12.87 -7.65 7.84
CA LEU A 109 -14.18 -7.09 7.53
C LEU A 109 -14.24 -5.60 7.88
N PHE A 110 -13.73 -5.21 9.05
CA PHE A 110 -13.67 -3.81 9.47
C PHE A 110 -12.89 -2.93 8.47
N LEU A 111 -11.71 -3.37 8.02
CA LEU A 111 -10.91 -2.62 7.04
C LEU A 111 -11.58 -2.57 5.66
N LEU A 112 -12.23 -3.65 5.23
CA LEU A 112 -12.99 -3.69 3.97
C LEU A 112 -14.22 -2.79 4.01
N THR A 113 -14.95 -2.77 5.13
CA THR A 113 -16.06 -1.85 5.35
C THR A 113 -15.57 -0.40 5.32
N THR A 114 -14.45 -0.10 5.97
CA THR A 114 -13.86 1.25 5.86
C THR A 114 -13.46 1.57 4.41
N GLN A 115 -12.84 0.61 3.71
CA GLN A 115 -12.44 0.76 2.31
C GLN A 115 -13.63 1.07 1.41
N ALA A 116 -14.76 0.39 1.64
CA ALA A 116 -16.03 0.73 1.02
C ALA A 116 -16.45 2.17 1.32
N PHE A 117 -16.49 2.58 2.59
CA PHE A 117 -16.90 3.93 2.96
C PHE A 117 -15.91 5.04 2.56
N THR A 118 -14.73 4.72 2.01
CA THR A 118 -13.91 5.73 1.32
C THR A 118 -14.58 6.25 0.05
N LEU A 119 -15.53 5.50 -0.53
CA LEU A 119 -16.17 5.79 -1.82
C LEU A 119 -15.16 6.01 -2.97
N SER A 120 -13.96 5.43 -2.85
CA SER A 120 -12.92 5.47 -3.87
C SER A 120 -13.06 4.31 -4.85
N ARG A 121 -13.53 4.60 -6.07
CA ARG A 121 -13.65 3.58 -7.14
C ARG A 121 -12.30 2.92 -7.46
N GLY A 122 -11.24 3.74 -7.54
CA GLY A 122 -9.87 3.26 -7.72
C GLY A 122 -9.44 2.34 -6.58
N GLY A 123 -9.76 2.70 -5.33
CA GLY A 123 -9.50 1.87 -4.16
C GLY A 123 -10.20 0.52 -4.19
N TRP A 124 -11.48 0.49 -4.58
CA TRP A 124 -12.24 -0.75 -4.68
C TRP A 124 -11.70 -1.68 -5.76
N ILE A 125 -11.50 -1.16 -6.97
CA ILE A 125 -10.95 -1.93 -8.10
C ILE A 125 -9.57 -2.49 -7.73
N SER A 126 -8.72 -1.67 -7.12
CA SER A 126 -7.37 -2.06 -6.72
C SER A 126 -7.36 -3.11 -5.60
N THR A 127 -8.25 -2.98 -4.62
CA THR A 127 -8.39 -3.97 -3.54
C THR A 127 -8.91 -5.31 -4.08
N ILE A 128 -9.93 -5.29 -4.93
CA ILE A 128 -10.49 -6.50 -5.55
C ILE A 128 -9.43 -7.21 -6.39
N THR A 129 -8.76 -6.48 -7.27
CA THR A 129 -7.71 -7.04 -8.14
C THR A 129 -6.52 -7.58 -7.34
N ALA A 130 -6.14 -6.94 -6.23
CA ALA A 130 -5.11 -7.44 -5.33
C ALA A 130 -5.52 -8.73 -4.59
N ILE A 131 -6.78 -8.84 -4.16
CA ILE A 131 -7.30 -10.06 -3.53
C ILE A 131 -7.40 -11.19 -4.56
N LEU A 132 -7.81 -10.89 -5.80
CA LEU A 132 -7.81 -11.85 -6.91
C LEU A 132 -6.38 -12.32 -7.23
N PHE A 133 -5.42 -11.39 -7.34
CA PHE A 133 -4.01 -11.72 -7.51
C PHE A 133 -3.51 -12.63 -6.37
N LEU A 134 -3.80 -12.28 -5.12
CA LEU A 134 -3.45 -13.08 -3.95
C LEU A 134 -4.07 -14.49 -4.04
N ALA A 135 -5.36 -14.59 -4.36
CA ALA A 135 -6.07 -15.85 -4.48
C ALA A 135 -5.48 -16.73 -5.60
N VAL A 136 -5.28 -16.19 -6.80
CA VAL A 136 -4.69 -16.92 -7.94
C VAL A 136 -3.31 -17.46 -7.59
N VAL A 137 -2.43 -16.61 -7.05
CA VAL A 137 -1.07 -17.03 -6.69
C VAL A 137 -1.12 -18.05 -5.54
N LEU A 138 -2.00 -17.88 -4.56
CA LEU A 138 -2.17 -18.85 -3.47
C LEU A 138 -2.67 -20.21 -3.96
N LEU A 139 -3.64 -20.25 -4.87
CA LEU A 139 -4.21 -21.50 -5.41
C LEU A 139 -3.15 -22.32 -6.14
N SER A 140 -2.15 -21.68 -6.75
CA SER A 140 -1.00 -22.36 -7.39
C SER A 140 -0.03 -23.02 -6.38
N GLN A 141 -0.10 -22.66 -5.09
CA GLN A 141 0.79 -23.21 -4.07
C GLN A 141 0.21 -24.51 -3.48
N LYS A 142 1.01 -25.58 -3.46
CA LYS A 142 0.64 -26.88 -2.86
C LYS A 142 0.71 -26.88 -1.32
N SER A 143 1.48 -25.97 -0.73
CA SER A 143 1.78 -25.96 0.71
C SER A 143 0.71 -25.35 1.62
N PHE A 144 -0.34 -24.75 1.04
CA PHE A 144 -1.43 -24.13 1.79
C PHE A 144 -2.68 -25.01 1.69
N VAL A 145 -3.12 -25.52 2.85
CA VAL A 145 -4.07 -26.65 2.95
C VAL A 145 -5.53 -26.19 2.89
N ASP A 146 -5.84 -24.96 3.31
CA ASP A 146 -7.22 -24.47 3.44
C ASP A 146 -7.64 -23.52 2.31
N LYS A 147 -7.43 -23.94 1.06
CA LYS A 147 -7.78 -23.16 -0.15
C LYS A 147 -9.26 -22.75 -0.19
N LYS A 148 -10.14 -23.56 0.40
CA LYS A 148 -11.59 -23.31 0.48
C LYS A 148 -11.91 -22.04 1.28
N ILE A 149 -11.27 -21.82 2.42
CA ILE A 149 -11.51 -20.63 3.25
C ILE A 149 -11.09 -19.35 2.51
N ILE A 150 -9.98 -19.38 1.77
CA ILE A 150 -9.54 -18.23 0.98
C ILE A 150 -10.47 -17.97 -0.20
N LEU A 151 -10.96 -19.03 -0.86
CA LEU A 151 -11.95 -18.89 -1.93
C LEU A 151 -13.26 -18.28 -1.41
N THR A 152 -13.72 -18.74 -0.23
CA THR A 152 -14.92 -18.23 0.42
C THR A 152 -14.74 -16.78 0.87
N ILE A 153 -13.61 -16.43 1.51
CA ILE A 153 -13.31 -15.04 1.89
C ILE A 153 -13.21 -14.16 0.63
N GLY A 154 -12.49 -14.59 -0.40
CA GLY A 154 -12.41 -13.87 -1.67
C GLY A 154 -13.78 -13.65 -2.32
N ALA A 155 -14.63 -14.69 -2.36
CA ALA A 155 -15.98 -14.60 -2.87
C ALA A 155 -16.85 -13.65 -2.02
N CYS A 156 -16.80 -13.74 -0.68
CA CYS A 156 -17.52 -12.83 0.20
C CYS A 156 -17.08 -11.37 0.01
N ILE A 157 -15.79 -11.11 -0.21
CA ILE A 157 -15.28 -9.76 -0.45
C ILE A 157 -15.75 -9.23 -1.81
N VAL A 158 -15.73 -10.06 -2.85
CA VAL A 158 -16.25 -9.69 -4.17
C VAL A 158 -17.75 -9.41 -4.09
N ILE A 159 -18.52 -10.29 -3.46
CA ILE A 159 -19.97 -10.12 -3.28
C ILE A 159 -20.28 -8.85 -2.47
N MET A 160 -19.56 -8.62 -1.37
CA MET A 160 -19.72 -7.40 -0.56
C MET A 160 -19.36 -6.15 -1.36
N SER A 161 -18.30 -6.19 -2.17
CA SER A 161 -17.90 -5.07 -3.03
C SER A 161 -18.94 -4.79 -4.11
N LEU A 162 -19.51 -5.84 -4.72
CA LEU A 162 -20.60 -5.73 -5.71
C LEU A 162 -21.87 -5.17 -5.07
N PHE A 163 -22.22 -5.60 -3.86
CA PHE A 163 -23.37 -5.09 -3.11
C PHE A 163 -23.23 -3.61 -2.78
N ILE A 164 -22.02 -3.18 -2.41
CA ILE A 164 -21.70 -1.78 -2.11
C ILE A 164 -21.70 -0.95 -3.39
N LEU A 165 -21.13 -1.46 -4.49
CA LEU A 165 -21.23 -0.86 -5.83
C LEU A 165 -22.68 -0.71 -6.31
N ALA A 166 -23.57 -1.62 -5.93
CA ALA A 166 -24.99 -1.60 -6.27
C ALA A 166 -25.84 -0.70 -5.34
N SER A 167 -25.27 -0.12 -4.28
CA SER A 167 -26.02 0.75 -3.36
C SER A 167 -26.38 2.11 -3.99
N LEU A 168 -27.56 2.62 -3.64
CA LEU A 168 -28.18 3.84 -4.20
C LEU A 168 -27.27 5.10 -4.27
N PRO A 169 -26.41 5.40 -3.27
CA PRO A 169 -25.49 6.54 -3.35
C PRO A 169 -24.38 6.39 -4.41
N VAL A 170 -24.03 5.15 -4.79
CA VAL A 170 -23.04 4.87 -5.84
C VAL A 170 -23.66 5.04 -7.22
N VAL A 171 -24.94 4.67 -7.36
CA VAL A 171 -25.71 4.86 -8.60
C VAL A 171 -25.93 6.35 -8.89
N GLU A 172 -26.22 7.17 -7.88
CA GLU A 172 -26.26 8.64 -8.01
C GLU A 172 -24.91 9.26 -8.43
N ARG A 173 -23.79 8.58 -8.14
CA ARG A 173 -22.47 9.00 -8.62
C ARG A 173 -22.15 8.55 -10.04
N ILE A 174 -22.81 7.52 -10.55
CA ILE A 174 -22.76 7.15 -11.96
C ILE A 174 -23.58 8.17 -12.77
N THR A 175 -24.69 8.67 -12.24
CA THR A 175 -25.50 9.70 -12.91
C THR A 175 -24.91 11.11 -12.84
N THR A 176 -23.98 11.42 -11.93
CA THR A 176 -23.21 12.68 -11.94
C THR A 176 -22.05 12.70 -12.95
N LEU A 177 -21.82 11.61 -13.70
CA LEU A 177 -20.88 11.57 -14.83
C LEU A 177 -21.27 12.55 -15.96
N THR A 178 -22.56 12.92 -16.04
CA THR A 178 -23.11 13.87 -17.01
C THR A 178 -23.08 15.32 -16.53
N GLN A 179 -22.72 15.61 -15.28
CA GLN A 179 -22.51 16.98 -14.83
C GLN A 179 -21.07 17.44 -15.16
N GLN A 180 -20.99 18.35 -16.11
CA GLN A 180 -19.78 18.74 -16.83
C GLN A 180 -18.79 19.60 -16.03
N ASP A 181 -19.12 19.96 -14.77
CA ASP A 181 -18.47 21.07 -14.05
C ASP A 181 -17.73 20.71 -12.74
N THR A 182 -17.56 19.43 -12.40
CA THR A 182 -16.74 19.08 -11.21
C THR A 182 -15.28 18.78 -11.58
N THR A 183 -14.34 19.39 -10.84
CA THR A 183 -12.91 19.40 -11.15
C THR A 183 -12.19 18.09 -10.79
N ASP A 184 -12.77 17.25 -9.92
CA ASP A 184 -12.18 15.98 -9.46
C ASP A 184 -12.99 14.73 -9.89
N ASN A 185 -13.73 14.84 -11.00
CA ASN A 185 -14.39 13.70 -11.63
C ASN A 185 -13.51 13.11 -12.77
N ILE A 186 -14.04 12.07 -13.45
CA ILE A 186 -13.28 11.39 -14.51
C ILE A 186 -13.01 12.30 -15.71
N SER A 187 -13.93 13.20 -16.08
CA SER A 187 -13.74 14.10 -17.22
C SER A 187 -12.67 15.17 -16.93
N GLY A 188 -12.62 15.68 -15.70
CA GLY A 188 -11.53 16.52 -15.21
C GLY A 188 -10.17 15.82 -15.25
N ARG A 189 -10.11 14.54 -14.84
CA ARG A 189 -8.88 13.73 -14.92
C ARG A 189 -8.46 13.47 -16.36
N MET A 190 -9.38 13.09 -17.25
CA MET A 190 -9.07 12.91 -18.68
C MET A 190 -8.54 14.18 -19.33
N ARG A 191 -9.09 15.36 -18.97
CA ARG A 191 -8.58 16.65 -19.41
C ARG A 191 -7.16 16.90 -18.90
N CYS A 192 -6.90 16.56 -17.64
CA CYS A 192 -5.57 16.64 -17.03
C CYS A 192 -4.55 15.73 -17.73
N TRP A 193 -4.97 14.50 -18.07
CA TRP A 193 -4.12 13.55 -18.78
C TRP A 193 -3.78 14.02 -20.18
N LYS A 194 -4.74 14.62 -20.91
CA LYS A 194 -4.47 15.23 -22.22
C LYS A 194 -3.41 16.32 -22.12
N GLY A 195 -3.53 17.24 -21.16
CA GLY A 195 -2.51 18.26 -20.91
C GLY A 195 -1.17 17.66 -20.51
N THR A 196 -1.19 16.62 -19.68
CA THR A 196 0.04 15.93 -19.23
C THR A 196 0.75 15.23 -20.39
N ILE A 197 0.00 14.69 -21.35
CA ILE A 197 0.59 14.10 -22.57
C ILE A 197 1.26 15.19 -23.43
N LEU A 198 0.68 16.37 -23.55
CA LEU A 198 1.34 17.50 -24.24
C LEU A 198 2.61 17.91 -23.50
N HIS A 199 2.55 17.99 -22.18
CA HIS A 199 3.70 18.27 -21.32
C HIS A 199 4.85 17.26 -21.53
N ILE A 200 4.52 15.96 -21.59
CA ILE A 200 5.48 14.89 -21.87
C ILE A 200 6.09 15.04 -23.27
N LYS A 201 5.28 15.37 -24.28
CA LYS A 201 5.78 15.50 -25.67
C LYS A 201 6.84 16.59 -25.79
N ASP A 202 6.67 17.70 -25.10
CA ASP A 202 7.62 18.82 -25.15
C ASP A 202 8.90 18.56 -24.33
N ASN A 203 8.87 17.57 -23.42
CA ASN A 203 9.98 17.26 -22.50
C ASN A 203 10.28 15.74 -22.48
N LEU A 204 10.30 15.11 -23.66
CA LEU A 204 10.17 13.66 -23.79
C LEU A 204 11.25 12.84 -23.06
N LEU A 205 12.52 13.23 -23.18
CA LEU A 205 13.65 12.41 -22.73
C LEU A 205 13.84 12.44 -21.22
N LEU A 206 13.89 13.64 -20.64
CA LEU A 206 14.28 13.87 -19.24
C LEU A 206 13.15 14.47 -18.38
N GLY A 207 11.98 14.75 -18.97
CA GLY A 207 10.91 15.47 -18.29
C GLY A 207 11.33 16.88 -17.92
N THR A 208 10.63 17.47 -16.95
CA THR A 208 10.98 18.81 -16.42
C THR A 208 11.69 18.79 -15.07
N GLY A 209 12.00 17.59 -14.56
CA GLY A 209 12.63 17.37 -13.26
C GLY A 209 11.64 16.89 -12.19
N PRO A 210 12.11 16.24 -11.11
CA PRO A 210 11.24 15.85 -10.00
C PRO A 210 10.60 17.06 -9.30
N ASN A 211 9.33 16.94 -8.92
CA ASN A 211 8.55 17.95 -8.21
C ASN A 211 8.35 19.28 -8.98
N THR A 212 8.33 19.23 -10.31
CA THR A 212 8.09 20.39 -11.18
C THR A 212 6.70 20.39 -11.82
N PHE A 213 5.91 19.33 -11.67
CA PHE A 213 4.61 19.21 -12.36
C PHE A 213 3.70 20.43 -12.10
N THR A 214 3.62 20.91 -10.85
CA THR A 214 2.75 22.04 -10.49
C THR A 214 3.15 23.35 -11.19
N VAL A 215 4.44 23.54 -11.50
CA VAL A 215 4.96 24.75 -12.16
C VAL A 215 5.01 24.63 -13.67
N ALA A 216 5.22 23.42 -14.22
CA ALA A 216 5.32 23.18 -15.65
C ALA A 216 3.95 22.96 -16.31
N TYR A 217 3.03 22.25 -15.64
CA TYR A 217 1.72 21.88 -16.19
C TYR A 217 0.82 23.05 -16.63
N PRO A 218 0.81 24.24 -15.98
CA PRO A 218 -0.07 25.35 -16.38
C PRO A 218 0.03 25.74 -17.87
N ALA A 219 1.21 25.62 -18.48
CA ALA A 219 1.41 25.89 -19.92
C ALA A 219 0.68 24.90 -20.84
N TYR A 220 0.33 23.72 -20.33
CA TYR A 220 -0.31 22.62 -21.06
C TYR A 220 -1.76 22.39 -20.64
N GLN A 221 -2.31 23.28 -19.81
CA GLN A 221 -3.66 23.14 -19.28
C GLN A 221 -4.70 23.30 -20.40
N ILE A 222 -5.41 22.21 -20.69
CA ILE A 222 -6.52 22.22 -21.64
C ILE A 222 -7.64 23.14 -21.12
N PRO A 223 -8.26 23.98 -21.98
CA PRO A 223 -9.32 24.91 -21.59
C PRO A 223 -10.40 24.26 -20.72
N GLY A 224 -10.79 24.90 -19.64
CA GLY A 224 -11.64 24.34 -18.59
C GLY A 224 -11.65 25.15 -17.30
N PRO A 225 -12.15 24.59 -16.19
CA PRO A 225 -12.07 25.23 -14.89
C PRO A 225 -10.63 25.68 -14.59
N ALA A 226 -10.47 26.95 -14.20
CA ALA A 226 -9.18 27.54 -13.87
C ALA A 226 -8.68 27.06 -12.50
N VAL A 227 -8.28 25.80 -12.42
CA VAL A 227 -7.75 25.17 -11.21
C VAL A 227 -6.27 24.85 -11.38
N LEU A 228 -5.47 25.27 -10.40
CA LEU A 228 -4.06 24.88 -10.32
C LEU A 228 -3.97 23.37 -10.05
N ARG A 229 -3.51 22.61 -11.04
CA ARG A 229 -3.28 21.16 -10.91
C ARG A 229 -1.91 20.89 -10.31
N ARG A 230 -1.89 20.36 -9.09
CA ARG A 230 -0.64 19.95 -8.43
C ARG A 230 -0.12 18.58 -8.88
N TYR A 231 -1.03 17.71 -9.30
CA TYR A 231 -0.73 16.32 -9.68
C TYR A 231 -1.53 15.91 -10.91
N ALA A 232 -1.02 14.91 -11.65
CA ALA A 232 -1.65 14.43 -12.89
C ALA A 232 -2.87 13.52 -12.65
N HIS A 233 -3.13 13.11 -11.40
CA HIS A 233 -4.11 12.06 -11.08
C HIS A 233 -3.89 10.76 -11.86
N ASN A 234 -2.61 10.45 -12.10
CA ASN A 234 -2.10 9.21 -12.67
C ASN A 234 -0.60 9.22 -12.41
N ASP A 235 -0.12 8.38 -11.49
CA ASP A 235 1.29 8.37 -11.08
C ASP A 235 2.23 8.05 -12.27
N TYR A 236 1.78 7.27 -13.26
CA TYR A 236 2.61 6.94 -14.44
C TYR A 236 2.80 8.15 -15.36
N LEU A 237 1.73 8.87 -15.66
CA LEU A 237 1.81 10.11 -16.45
C LEU A 237 2.59 11.18 -15.68
N HIS A 238 2.36 11.30 -14.38
CA HIS A 238 3.10 12.24 -13.53
C HIS A 238 4.61 11.92 -13.52
N PHE A 239 4.97 10.66 -13.25
CA PHE A 239 6.35 10.19 -13.27
C PHE A 239 7.02 10.46 -14.62
N THR A 240 6.32 10.17 -15.72
CA THR A 240 6.86 10.38 -17.08
C THR A 240 7.01 11.87 -17.40
N ALA A 241 6.09 12.73 -16.96
CA ALA A 241 6.18 14.18 -17.19
C ALA A 241 7.36 14.82 -16.43
N GLU A 242 7.65 14.35 -15.23
CA GLU A 242 8.74 14.86 -14.40
C GLU A 242 10.11 14.25 -14.74
N THR A 243 10.17 12.96 -15.03
CA THR A 243 11.46 12.24 -15.21
C THR A 243 11.78 11.92 -16.66
N GLY A 244 10.81 11.97 -17.56
CA GLY A 244 10.96 11.60 -18.96
C GLY A 244 10.93 10.09 -19.21
N ILE A 245 10.85 9.73 -20.49
CA ILE A 245 10.68 8.34 -20.92
C ILE A 245 11.90 7.46 -20.60
N LEU A 246 13.10 8.06 -20.47
CA LEU A 246 14.34 7.34 -20.21
C LEU A 246 14.36 6.62 -18.84
N PHE A 247 13.52 7.04 -17.89
CA PHE A 247 13.43 6.43 -16.57
C PHE A 247 12.35 5.33 -16.47
N ILE A 248 11.48 5.18 -17.48
CA ILE A 248 10.49 4.10 -17.53
C ILE A 248 11.15 2.71 -17.49
N PRO A 249 12.21 2.41 -18.26
CA PRO A 249 12.90 1.13 -18.18
C PRO A 249 13.42 0.81 -16.77
N ILE A 250 13.92 1.81 -16.03
CA ILE A 250 14.42 1.64 -14.66
C ILE A 250 13.27 1.28 -13.71
N LEU A 251 12.13 1.97 -13.83
CA LEU A 251 10.92 1.65 -13.07
C LEU A 251 10.44 0.22 -13.37
N MET A 252 10.32 -0.14 -14.66
CA MET A 252 9.89 -1.48 -15.08
C MET A 252 10.84 -2.56 -14.61
N TYR A 253 12.16 -2.33 -14.67
CA TYR A 253 13.16 -3.26 -14.18
C TYR A 253 13.06 -3.46 -12.66
N THR A 254 12.86 -2.37 -11.91
CA THR A 254 12.69 -2.44 -10.44
C THR A 254 11.46 -3.26 -10.06
N LEU A 255 10.33 -3.03 -10.74
CA LEU A 255 9.10 -3.82 -10.54
C LEU A 255 9.30 -5.28 -10.93
N PHE A 256 9.97 -5.55 -12.07
CA PHE A 256 10.32 -6.90 -12.49
C PHE A 256 11.15 -7.62 -11.43
N CYS A 257 12.21 -7.00 -10.91
CA CYS A 257 13.03 -7.55 -9.84
C CYS A 257 12.20 -7.84 -8.58
N PHE A 258 11.34 -6.90 -8.18
CA PHE A 258 10.47 -7.07 -7.01
C PHE A 258 9.56 -8.29 -7.14
N PHE A 259 8.80 -8.40 -8.23
CA PHE A 259 7.90 -9.53 -8.43
C PHE A 259 8.68 -10.84 -8.64
N ARG A 260 9.79 -10.82 -9.40
CA ARG A 260 10.66 -11.99 -9.57
C ARG A 260 11.16 -12.52 -8.23
N THR A 261 11.67 -11.66 -7.36
CA THR A 261 12.14 -12.04 -6.02
C THR A 261 10.97 -12.52 -5.15
N GLY A 262 9.81 -11.87 -5.22
CA GLY A 262 8.59 -12.30 -4.54
C GLY A 262 8.18 -13.73 -4.94
N PHE A 263 8.12 -14.04 -6.24
CA PHE A 263 7.84 -15.38 -6.74
C PHE A 263 8.92 -16.40 -6.37
N GLN A 264 10.20 -16.00 -6.36
CA GLN A 264 11.29 -16.86 -5.87
C GLN A 264 11.11 -17.21 -4.39
N ASN A 265 10.70 -16.25 -3.55
CA ASN A 265 10.45 -16.46 -2.13
C ASN A 265 9.29 -17.44 -1.85
N LEU A 266 8.35 -17.61 -2.78
CA LEU A 266 7.28 -18.62 -2.68
C LEU A 266 7.82 -20.06 -2.72
N LYS A 267 9.05 -20.28 -3.18
CA LYS A 267 9.72 -21.59 -3.18
C LYS A 267 10.32 -21.97 -1.82
N SER A 268 10.38 -21.04 -0.86
CA SER A 268 10.95 -21.26 0.48
C SER A 268 10.18 -22.28 1.30
N GLN A 269 10.82 -23.13 2.10
CA GLN A 269 10.11 -24.02 3.04
C GLN A 269 9.40 -23.27 4.18
N SER A 270 9.76 -22.01 4.43
CA SER A 270 9.14 -21.20 5.49
C SER A 270 7.78 -20.64 5.06
N ARG A 271 6.69 -21.11 5.69
CA ARG A 271 5.33 -20.56 5.50
C ARG A 271 5.27 -19.04 5.74
N GLN A 272 6.03 -18.53 6.71
CA GLN A 272 6.10 -17.09 6.97
C GLN A 272 6.75 -16.33 5.80
N LYS A 273 7.89 -16.80 5.28
CA LYS A 273 8.59 -16.15 4.16
C LYS A 273 7.70 -16.13 2.91
N LYS A 274 7.07 -17.28 2.59
CA LYS A 274 6.11 -17.37 1.48
C LYS A 274 4.96 -16.38 1.64
N GLY A 275 4.36 -16.35 2.83
CA GLY A 275 3.21 -15.52 3.08
C GLY A 275 3.54 -14.02 3.04
N ILE A 276 4.59 -13.58 3.73
CA ILE A 276 4.99 -12.16 3.69
C ILE A 276 5.30 -11.73 2.25
N ALA A 277 6.00 -12.56 1.47
CA ALA A 277 6.26 -12.28 0.06
C ALA A 277 4.96 -12.15 -0.75
N LEU A 278 4.00 -13.08 -0.56
CA LEU A 278 2.70 -13.03 -1.25
C LEU A 278 1.88 -11.79 -0.86
N GLY A 279 1.78 -11.49 0.43
CA GLY A 279 1.05 -10.32 0.93
C GLY A 279 1.68 -9.01 0.43
N ALA A 280 3.01 -8.90 0.45
CA ALA A 280 3.71 -7.74 -0.06
C ALA A 280 3.55 -7.57 -1.59
N MET A 281 3.64 -8.66 -2.36
CA MET A 281 3.35 -8.61 -3.80
C MET A 281 1.92 -8.13 -4.08
N ALA A 282 0.93 -8.65 -3.35
CA ALA A 282 -0.46 -8.24 -3.52
C ALA A 282 -0.70 -6.77 -3.12
N ALA A 283 -0.06 -6.30 -2.03
CA ALA A 283 -0.13 -4.91 -1.61
C ALA A 283 0.46 -3.95 -2.66
N ILE A 284 1.64 -4.26 -3.18
CA ILE A 284 2.29 -3.46 -4.24
C ILE A 284 1.50 -3.55 -5.55
N PHE A 285 0.93 -4.72 -5.88
CA PHE A 285 0.05 -4.85 -7.03
C PHE A 285 -1.19 -3.95 -6.91
N ALA A 286 -1.81 -3.87 -5.72
CA ALA A 286 -2.97 -3.01 -5.48
C ALA A 286 -2.67 -1.53 -5.84
N ILE A 287 -1.62 -0.96 -5.26
CA ILE A 287 -1.30 0.45 -5.43
C ILE A 287 -0.87 0.78 -6.86
N LEU A 288 -0.23 -0.17 -7.57
CA LEU A 288 0.08 -0.03 -9.00
C LEU A 288 -1.19 0.05 -9.86
N ILE A 289 -2.26 -0.66 -9.50
CA ILE A 289 -3.56 -0.54 -10.18
C ILE A 289 -4.20 0.82 -9.88
N HIS A 290 -4.17 1.28 -8.63
CA HIS A 290 -4.76 2.56 -8.25
C HIS A 290 -4.04 3.74 -8.93
N SER A 291 -2.71 3.66 -9.08
CA SER A 291 -1.85 4.63 -9.74
C SER A 291 -2.23 4.97 -11.19
N PHE A 292 -3.05 4.17 -11.88
CA PHE A 292 -3.61 4.55 -13.19
C PHE A 292 -4.63 5.69 -13.11
N SER A 293 -5.23 5.90 -11.95
CA SER A 293 -6.36 6.81 -11.77
C SER A 293 -6.16 7.84 -10.67
N ASP A 294 -5.10 7.71 -9.86
CA ASP A 294 -4.79 8.58 -8.74
C ASP A 294 -3.28 8.78 -8.59
N PHE A 295 -2.88 9.59 -7.61
CA PHE A 295 -1.49 10.03 -7.40
C PHE A 295 -0.96 9.61 -6.02
N ASN A 296 -1.32 8.40 -5.58
CA ASN A 296 -1.02 7.92 -4.24
C ASN A 296 0.48 7.91 -3.92
N LEU A 297 1.34 7.63 -4.89
CA LEU A 297 2.79 7.56 -4.67
C LEU A 297 3.44 8.95 -4.56
N ASN A 298 2.68 10.02 -4.82
CA ASN A 298 3.08 11.38 -4.51
C ASN A 298 2.67 11.82 -3.08
N ILE A 299 1.90 10.99 -2.37
CA ILE A 299 1.53 11.23 -0.98
C ILE A 299 2.54 10.55 -0.05
N PRO A 300 3.27 11.32 0.79
CA PRO A 300 4.41 10.78 1.53
C PRO A 300 4.11 9.54 2.38
N ALA A 301 2.95 9.49 3.03
CA ALA A 301 2.57 8.35 3.86
C ALA A 301 2.39 7.06 3.04
N ASN A 302 1.78 7.15 1.85
CA ASN A 302 1.57 6.01 0.96
C ASN A 302 2.88 5.59 0.28
N ALA A 303 3.67 6.55 -0.21
CA ALA A 303 4.98 6.30 -0.80
C ALA A 303 5.97 5.64 0.19
N PHE A 304 5.96 6.11 1.45
CA PHE A 304 6.76 5.51 2.52
C PHE A 304 6.31 4.07 2.80
N THR A 305 5.01 3.83 2.92
CA THR A 305 4.44 2.50 3.15
C THR A 305 4.75 1.53 2.00
N PHE A 306 4.58 1.98 0.75
CA PHE A 306 5.02 1.26 -0.45
C PHE A 306 6.48 0.83 -0.34
N THR A 307 7.36 1.76 0.03
CA THR A 307 8.81 1.53 0.13
C THR A 307 9.16 0.49 1.20
N VAL A 308 8.52 0.60 2.37
CA VAL A 308 8.69 -0.36 3.48
C VAL A 308 8.20 -1.76 3.10
N ILE A 309 7.05 -1.85 2.41
CA ILE A 309 6.51 -3.13 1.92
C ILE A 309 7.44 -3.72 0.85
N ALA A 310 7.96 -2.89 -0.07
CA ALA A 310 8.90 -3.34 -1.08
C ALA A 310 10.16 -3.96 -0.45
N ALA A 311 10.67 -3.35 0.62
CA ALA A 311 11.83 -3.86 1.34
C ALA A 311 11.59 -5.26 1.98
N LEU A 312 10.37 -5.58 2.42
CA LEU A 312 10.06 -6.89 3.02
C LEU A 312 10.33 -8.07 2.08
N VAL A 313 10.22 -7.89 0.76
CA VAL A 313 10.43 -8.96 -0.24
C VAL A 313 11.90 -9.25 -0.47
N PHE A 314 12.75 -8.22 -0.49
CA PHE A 314 14.18 -8.36 -0.74
C PHE A 314 14.97 -8.80 0.50
N ASN A 315 14.31 -8.85 1.66
CA ASN A 315 15.00 -9.16 2.90
C ASN A 315 15.37 -10.65 3.00
N PRO A 316 16.67 -10.99 3.10
CA PRO A 316 17.09 -12.36 3.33
C PRO A 316 16.72 -12.72 4.76
N SER A 317 15.57 -13.39 4.94
CA SER A 317 15.29 -13.99 6.24
C SER A 317 16.35 -15.05 6.49
N GLU A 318 17.36 -14.75 7.31
CA GLU A 318 18.27 -15.77 7.82
C GLU A 318 17.38 -16.86 8.45
N SER A 319 17.49 -18.08 7.92
CA SER A 319 17.22 -19.22 8.76
C SER A 319 18.05 -19.01 10.00
N SER A 320 17.44 -19.11 11.17
CA SER A 320 18.17 -19.33 12.40
C SER A 320 18.94 -20.65 12.26
N GLU A 321 20.01 -20.66 11.48
CA GLU A 321 21.13 -21.52 11.76
C GLU A 321 21.55 -21.09 13.14
N LYS A 322 21.35 -22.00 14.08
CA LYS A 322 21.99 -21.92 15.37
C LYS A 322 23.45 -21.66 15.06
N ILE A 323 23.93 -20.44 15.30
CA ILE A 323 25.34 -20.22 15.52
C ILE A 323 25.64 -21.12 16.70
N CYS A 324 26.15 -22.31 16.41
CA CYS A 324 26.63 -23.25 17.39
C CYS A 324 27.88 -22.58 17.93
N VAL A 325 27.71 -21.69 18.92
CA VAL A 325 28.83 -21.13 19.64
C VAL A 325 29.53 -22.35 20.23
N PRO A 326 30.76 -22.68 19.81
CA PRO A 326 31.47 -23.80 20.40
C PRO A 326 31.54 -23.48 21.89
N LYS A 327 31.02 -24.40 22.74
CA LYS A 327 31.18 -24.29 24.19
C LYS A 327 32.67 -24.13 24.45
N LYS A 328 33.13 -22.91 24.69
CA LYS A 328 34.47 -22.68 25.22
C LYS A 328 34.52 -23.53 26.49
N LYS A 329 35.40 -24.54 26.50
CA LYS A 329 35.79 -25.21 27.74
C LYS A 329 36.20 -24.08 28.69
N VAL A 330 35.40 -23.86 29.73
CA VAL A 330 35.81 -23.05 30.87
C VAL A 330 36.96 -23.84 31.51
N ILE A 331 38.18 -23.47 31.16
CA ILE A 331 39.37 -23.91 31.90
C ILE A 331 39.29 -23.13 33.21
N LEU A 332 38.82 -23.82 34.25
CA LEU A 332 38.91 -23.35 35.63
C LEU A 332 40.40 -23.30 35.98
N ILE A 333 41.00 -22.11 36.01
CA ILE A 333 42.32 -21.92 36.60
C ILE A 333 42.09 -21.81 38.11
N ASN A 334 42.45 -22.87 38.84
CA ASN A 334 42.57 -22.85 40.30
C ASN A 334 43.68 -21.86 40.69
N PHE A 335 43.30 -20.69 41.20
CA PHE A 335 44.20 -19.81 41.94
C PHE A 335 44.01 -20.08 43.44
N MET A 336 44.82 -20.99 43.99
CA MET A 336 45.09 -21.04 45.42
C MET A 336 46.56 -21.42 45.66
N ALA A 337 47.12 -20.75 46.66
CA ALA A 337 48.43 -20.96 47.29
C ALA A 337 49.66 -20.34 46.58
N TYR A 338 49.91 -19.06 46.82
CA TYR A 338 51.23 -18.56 47.21
C TYR A 338 51.10 -17.15 47.84
N TYR A 339 50.72 -17.12 49.11
CA TYR A 339 51.10 -16.02 50.02
C TYR A 339 51.65 -16.66 51.29
N LYS A 340 52.98 -16.67 51.36
CA LYS A 340 53.80 -16.91 52.55
C LYS A 340 54.12 -15.52 53.11
N ALA A 341 53.65 -15.22 54.31
CA ALA A 341 54.30 -14.36 55.29
C ALA A 341 53.77 -14.78 56.66
#